data_AF-A0A444Z2U9-F1
#
_entry.id   AF-A0A444Z2U9-F1
#
_cell.length_a   1.000
_cell.length_b   1.000
_cell.length_c   1.000
_cell.angle_alpha   90.00
_cell.angle_beta   90.00
_cell.angle_gamma   90.00
#
_symmetry.space_group_name_H-M   'P 1'
#
loop_
_entity.id
_entity.type
_entity.pdbx_description
1 polymer ?
#
loop_
_entity_poly.entity_id
_entity_poly.type
_entity_poly.pdbx_seq_one_letter_code
_entity_poly.pdbx_strand_id
1 'polypeptide(L)'
;MPGLTAKVFRTFNASITLDDMLNKETKEGDVVEKILVYQHANKQVAIICNHQRSVSKSHSSQIEKLTNKIGELQVIVGEIKHSQAAHVTNLWRDFSSELIVGKIKCF
;
A
#
# COMPACT_ATOMS: atom_id res chain seq x y z
N MET A 1 15.28 -40.77 -4.92
CA MET A 1 14.04 -40.64 -4.13
C MET A 1 12.95 -41.49 -4.76
N PRO A 2 12.51 -42.58 -4.12
CA PRO A 2 11.35 -43.34 -4.60
C PRO A 2 10.10 -42.45 -4.60
N GLY A 3 9.27 -42.51 -5.67
CA GLY A 3 8.04 -41.72 -5.79
C GLY A 3 8.18 -40.30 -6.37
N LEU A 4 9.38 -39.89 -6.79
CA LEU A 4 9.60 -38.60 -7.43
C LEU A 4 8.99 -38.57 -8.84
N THR A 5 8.11 -37.60 -9.10
CA THR A 5 7.48 -37.41 -10.42
C THR A 5 7.61 -35.95 -10.86
N ALA A 6 7.41 -35.66 -12.14
CA ALA A 6 7.40 -34.28 -12.67
C ALA A 6 6.39 -33.37 -11.95
N LYS A 7 5.28 -33.95 -11.43
CA LYS A 7 4.30 -33.22 -10.63
C LYS A 7 4.90 -32.70 -9.32
N VAL A 8 5.75 -33.50 -8.67
CA VAL A 8 6.41 -33.13 -7.42
C VAL A 8 7.24 -31.86 -7.60
N PHE A 9 7.94 -31.72 -8.73
CA PHE A 9 8.72 -30.51 -9.03
C PHE A 9 7.87 -29.25 -9.19
N ARG A 10 6.70 -29.35 -9.85
CA ARG A 10 5.79 -28.18 -9.97
C ARG A 10 5.26 -27.74 -8.62
N THR A 11 4.87 -28.68 -7.77
CA THR A 11 4.39 -28.38 -6.41
C THR A 11 5.51 -27.83 -5.54
N PHE A 12 6.70 -28.44 -5.58
CA PHE A 12 7.86 -27.97 -4.83
C PHE A 12 8.25 -26.54 -5.22
N ASN A 13 8.40 -26.26 -6.51
CA ASN A 13 8.77 -24.93 -7.00
C ASN A 13 7.73 -23.87 -6.63
N ALA A 14 6.43 -24.21 -6.68
CA ALA A 14 5.37 -23.31 -6.24
C ALA A 14 5.45 -23.03 -4.73
N SER A 15 5.57 -24.07 -3.90
CA SER A 15 5.61 -23.94 -2.45
C SER A 15 6.86 -23.21 -1.96
N ILE A 16 8.05 -23.52 -2.50
CA ILE A 16 9.29 -22.86 -2.09
C ILE A 16 9.32 -21.39 -2.49
N THR A 17 8.77 -21.05 -3.67
CA THR A 17 8.69 -19.65 -4.10
C THR A 17 7.75 -18.86 -3.18
N LEU A 18 6.60 -19.43 -2.82
CA LEU A 18 5.67 -18.77 -1.91
C LEU A 18 6.32 -18.52 -0.54
N ASP A 19 6.97 -19.54 0.02
CA ASP A 19 7.63 -19.46 1.32
C ASP A 19 8.76 -18.41 1.33
N ASP A 20 9.64 -18.44 0.32
CA ASP A 20 10.73 -17.47 0.18
C ASP A 20 10.21 -16.02 0.06
N MET A 21 9.15 -15.81 -0.74
CA MET A 21 8.54 -14.49 -0.88
C MET A 21 7.88 -14.00 0.41
N LEU A 22 7.12 -14.86 1.10
CA LEU A 22 6.49 -14.50 2.36
C LEU A 22 7.53 -14.19 3.43
N ASN A 23 8.61 -14.97 3.53
CA ASN A 23 9.68 -14.74 4.50
C ASN A 23 10.45 -13.43 4.23
N LYS A 24 10.56 -13.01 2.96
CA LYS A 24 11.24 -11.77 2.58
C LYS A 24 10.38 -10.52 2.74
N GLU A 25 9.10 -10.60 2.37
CA GLU A 25 8.24 -9.41 2.22
C GLU A 25 7.31 -9.19 3.41
N THR A 26 7.01 -10.22 4.20
CA THR A 26 6.09 -10.08 5.34
C THR A 26 6.78 -9.31 6.46
N LYS A 27 6.15 -8.21 6.88
CA LYS A 27 6.57 -7.40 8.02
C LYS A 27 5.50 -7.45 9.11
N GLU A 28 5.88 -7.03 10.31
CA GLU A 28 4.90 -6.69 11.33
C GLU A 28 4.06 -5.50 10.85
N GLY A 29 2.75 -5.58 11.01
CA GLY A 29 1.80 -4.67 10.39
C GLY A 29 0.36 -5.12 10.54
N ASP A 30 -0.54 -4.33 9.99
CA ASP A 30 -1.97 -4.60 10.02
C ASP A 30 -2.31 -5.85 9.17
N VAL A 31 -3.45 -6.47 9.47
CA VAL A 31 -3.95 -7.64 8.75
C VAL A 31 -4.10 -7.33 7.25
N VAL A 32 -4.51 -6.10 6.91
CA VAL A 32 -4.66 -5.67 5.50
C VAL A 32 -3.32 -5.69 4.75
N GLU A 33 -2.24 -5.25 5.40
CA GLU A 33 -0.90 -5.24 4.82
C GLU A 33 -0.38 -6.65 4.60
N LYS A 34 -0.62 -7.55 5.56
CA LYS A 34 -0.26 -8.97 5.47
C LYS A 34 -1.02 -9.67 4.33
N ILE A 35 -2.30 -9.34 4.13
CA ILE A 35 -3.09 -9.85 3.00
C ILE A 35 -2.51 -9.39 1.66
N LEU A 36 -2.07 -8.14 1.56
CA LEU A 36 -1.49 -7.60 0.33
C LEU A 36 -0.20 -8.36 -0.05
N VAL A 37 0.69 -8.58 0.91
CA VAL A 37 1.92 -9.37 0.71
C VAL A 37 1.57 -10.79 0.24
N TYR A 38 0.62 -11.43 0.90
CA TYR A 38 0.17 -12.77 0.50
C TYR A 38 -0.40 -12.80 -0.92
N GLN A 39 -1.24 -11.82 -1.29
CA GLN A 39 -1.79 -11.72 -2.64
C GLN A 39 -0.70 -11.49 -3.69
N HIS A 40 0.32 -10.70 -3.37
CA HIS A 40 1.47 -10.47 -4.24
C HIS A 40 2.27 -11.76 -4.46
N ALA A 41 2.65 -12.44 -3.38
CA ALA A 41 3.39 -13.69 -3.44
C ALA A 41 2.63 -14.79 -4.20
N ASN A 42 1.32 -14.92 -3.95
CA ASN A 42 0.47 -15.88 -4.65
C ASN A 42 0.34 -15.57 -6.15
N LYS A 43 0.34 -14.29 -6.54
CA LYS A 43 0.34 -13.88 -7.95
C LYS A 43 1.61 -14.32 -8.67
N GLN A 44 2.78 -14.20 -8.03
CA GLN A 44 4.05 -14.63 -8.63
C GLN A 44 4.09 -16.16 -8.83
N VAL A 45 3.59 -16.93 -7.86
CA VAL A 45 3.45 -18.38 -8.01
C VAL A 45 2.52 -18.74 -9.17
N ALA A 46 1.39 -18.04 -9.31
CA ALA A 46 0.47 -18.24 -10.43
C ALA A 46 1.14 -17.98 -11.79
N ILE A 47 2.02 -16.98 -11.89
CA ILE A 47 2.80 -16.69 -13.10
C ILE A 47 3.76 -17.84 -13.43
N ILE A 48 4.52 -18.33 -12.43
CA ILE A 48 5.47 -19.45 -12.62
C ILE A 48 4.74 -20.74 -13.05
N CYS A 49 3.55 -20.97 -12.49
CA CYS A 49 2.72 -22.11 -12.82
C CYS A 49 1.90 -21.92 -14.12
N ASN A 50 2.04 -20.77 -14.81
CA ASN A 50 1.28 -20.41 -15.99
C ASN A 50 -0.25 -20.48 -15.79
N HIS A 51 -0.72 -20.13 -14.60
CA HIS A 51 -2.14 -20.04 -14.29
C HIS A 51 -2.68 -18.69 -14.75
N GLN A 52 -3.24 -18.66 -15.96
CA GLN A 52 -3.80 -17.45 -16.56
C GLN A 52 -5.31 -17.34 -16.35
N ARG A 53 -5.81 -16.10 -16.37
CA ARG A 53 -7.25 -15.79 -16.35
C ARG A 53 -7.55 -14.77 -17.44
N SER A 54 -8.63 -14.98 -18.17
CA SER A 54 -9.13 -13.99 -19.14
C SER A 54 -9.63 -12.74 -18.42
N VAL A 55 -9.45 -11.58 -19.06
CA VAL A 55 -9.95 -10.31 -18.57
C VAL A 55 -11.49 -10.34 -18.57
N SER A 56 -12.11 -10.01 -17.44
CA SER A 56 -13.57 -9.97 -17.34
C SER A 56 -14.15 -8.78 -18.13
N LYS A 57 -15.39 -8.92 -18.60
CA LYS A 57 -16.08 -7.84 -19.34
C LYS A 57 -16.23 -6.54 -18.55
N SER A 58 -16.26 -6.64 -17.22
CA SER A 58 -16.38 -5.49 -16.30
C SER A 58 -15.05 -4.90 -15.85
N HIS A 59 -13.91 -5.44 -16.30
CA HIS A 59 -12.61 -5.03 -15.78
C HIS A 59 -12.34 -3.54 -15.98
N SER A 60 -12.55 -3.02 -17.20
CA SER A 60 -12.31 -1.61 -17.52
C SER A 60 -13.16 -0.67 -16.67
N SER A 61 -14.45 -0.99 -16.48
CA SER A 61 -15.35 -0.16 -15.68
C SER A 61 -15.03 -0.21 -14.18
N GLN A 62 -14.47 -1.32 -13.68
CA GLN A 62 -13.98 -1.40 -12.30
C GLN A 62 -12.72 -0.56 -12.10
N ILE A 63 -11.77 -0.63 -13.03
CA ILE A 63 -10.52 0.15 -12.98
C ILE A 63 -10.81 1.65 -13.07
N GLU A 64 -11.72 2.06 -13.95
CA GLU A 64 -12.13 3.46 -14.08
C GLU A 64 -12.72 4.00 -12.76
N LYS A 65 -13.65 3.26 -12.15
CA LYS A 65 -14.25 3.63 -10.85
C LYS A 65 -13.21 3.78 -9.74
N LEU A 66 -12.26 2.84 -9.65
CA LEU A 66 -11.17 2.92 -8.67
C LEU A 66 -10.25 4.11 -8.94
N THR A 67 -9.92 4.37 -10.20
CA THR A 67 -9.05 5.49 -10.60
C THR A 67 -9.69 6.84 -10.27
N ASN A 68 -10.99 7.00 -10.59
CA ASN A 68 -11.74 8.20 -10.21
C ASN A 68 -11.75 8.39 -8.69
N LYS A 69 -11.95 7.30 -7.93
CA LYS A 69 -11.95 7.38 -6.47
C LYS A 69 -10.60 7.76 -5.89
N ILE A 70 -9.50 7.27 -6.47
CA ILE A 70 -8.14 7.68 -6.09
C ILE A 70 -7.95 9.17 -6.35
N GLY A 71 -8.40 9.68 -7.52
CA GLY A 71 -8.33 11.11 -7.84
C GLY A 71 -9.08 11.99 -6.84
N GLU A 72 -10.32 11.62 -6.49
CA GLU A 72 -11.11 12.32 -5.47
C GLU A 72 -10.37 12.38 -4.12
N LEU A 73 -9.82 11.24 -3.66
CA LEU A 73 -9.11 11.16 -2.39
C LEU A 73 -7.81 11.98 -2.40
N GLN A 74 -7.11 12.04 -3.54
CA GLN A 74 -5.89 12.85 -3.67
C GLN A 74 -6.17 14.35 -3.53
N VAL A 75 -7.29 14.83 -4.10
CA VAL A 75 -7.73 16.23 -3.94
C VAL A 75 -7.98 16.54 -2.47
N ILE A 76 -8.76 15.70 -1.79
CA ILE A 76 -9.08 15.86 -0.36
C ILE A 76 -7.80 15.88 0.49
N VAL A 77 -6.86 14.97 0.23
CA VAL A 77 -5.56 14.95 0.92
C VAL A 77 -4.77 16.25 0.67
N GLY A 78 -4.82 16.80 -0.54
CA GLY A 78 -4.19 18.08 -0.88
C GLY A 78 -4.79 19.25 -0.10
N GLU A 79 -6.12 19.33 -0.04
CA GLU A 79 -6.85 20.37 0.71
C GLU A 79 -6.53 20.30 2.22
N ILE A 80 -6.53 19.10 2.79
CA ILE A 80 -6.19 18.88 4.20
C ILE A 80 -4.75 19.33 4.48
N LYS A 81 -3.79 18.96 3.62
CA LYS A 81 -2.40 19.38 3.77
C LYS A 81 -2.24 20.90 3.67
N HIS A 82 -2.95 21.54 2.74
CA HIS A 82 -2.92 23.00 2.61
C HIS A 82 -3.51 23.68 3.84
N SER A 83 -4.65 23.21 4.34
CA SER A 83 -5.28 23.70 5.57
C SER A 83 -4.37 23.54 6.79
N GLN A 84 -3.70 22.39 6.94
CA GLN A 84 -2.71 22.18 8.00
C GLN A 84 -1.54 23.17 7.90
N ALA A 85 -1.00 23.39 6.70
CA ALA A 85 0.08 24.34 6.49
C ALA A 85 -0.34 25.79 6.82
N ALA A 86 -1.55 26.19 6.41
CA ALA A 86 -2.13 27.50 6.75
C ALA A 86 -2.34 27.67 8.26
N HIS A 87 -2.82 26.64 8.94
CA HIS A 87 -2.98 26.66 10.40
C HIS A 87 -1.64 26.83 11.12
N VAL A 88 -0.60 26.10 10.73
CA VAL A 88 0.74 26.22 11.32
C VAL A 88 1.33 27.62 11.09
N THR A 89 1.16 28.19 9.88
CA THR A 89 1.65 29.55 9.58
C THR A 89 0.91 30.63 10.35
N ASN A 90 -0.40 30.49 10.55
CA ASN A 90 -1.18 31.41 11.39
C ASN A 90 -0.77 31.32 12.85
N LEU A 91 -0.63 30.11 13.41
CA LEU A 91 -0.13 29.90 14.77
C LEU A 91 1.24 30.55 14.98
N TRP A 92 2.15 30.41 14.02
CA TRP A 92 3.49 31.01 14.12
C TRP A 92 3.45 32.54 14.08
N ARG A 93 2.55 33.10 13.27
CA ARG A 93 2.32 34.55 13.21
C ARG A 93 1.76 35.07 14.53
N ASP A 94 0.77 34.40 15.09
CA ASP A 94 0.12 34.78 16.34
C ASP A 94 1.13 34.71 17.49
N PHE A 95 1.88 33.61 17.60
CA PHE A 95 2.94 33.46 18.60
C PHE A 95 4.02 34.55 18.49
N SER A 96 4.48 34.85 17.27
CA SER A 96 5.45 35.93 17.04
C SER A 96 4.90 37.30 17.44
N SER A 97 3.62 37.57 17.15
CA SER A 97 2.97 38.81 17.56
C SER A 97 2.85 38.94 19.08
N GLU A 98 2.54 37.86 19.79
CA GLU A 98 2.47 37.84 21.26
C GLU A 98 3.85 37.99 21.92
N LEU A 99 4.91 37.49 21.27
CA LEU A 99 6.29 37.70 21.69
C LEU A 99 6.71 39.16 21.54
N ILE A 100 6.40 39.80 20.40
CA ILE A 100 6.72 41.22 20.14
C ILE A 100 6.01 42.14 21.13
N VAL A 101 4.74 41.85 21.45
CA VAL A 101 3.95 42.64 22.41
C VAL A 101 4.30 42.29 23.87
N GLY A 102 5.27 41.41 24.10
CA GLY A 102 5.79 41.06 25.43
C GLY A 102 4.83 40.26 26.30
N LYS A 103 3.78 39.68 25.70
CA LYS A 103 2.80 38.83 26.41
C LYS A 103 3.35 37.44 26.70
N ILE A 104 4.27 36.95 25.88
CA ILE A 104 5.00 35.70 26.08
C ILE A 104 6.46 36.02 26.40
N LYS A 105 7.01 35.44 27.47
CA LYS A 105 8.45 35.43 27.72
C LYS A 105 9.05 34.16 27.13
N CYS A 106 9.94 34.29 26.15
CA CYS A 106 10.87 33.21 25.83
C CYS A 106 11.71 32.91 27.08
N PHE A 107 11.66 31.68 27.58
CA PHE A 107 12.61 31.16 28.55
C PHE A 107 13.95 30.89 27.89
#